data_AF-A0A132AJ21-F1
#
_entry.id   AF-A0A132AJ21-F1
#
_cell.length_a   1.000
_cell.length_b   1.000
_cell.length_c   1.000
_cell.angle_alpha   90.00
_cell.angle_beta   90.00
_cell.angle_gamma   90.00
#
_symmetry.space_group_name_H-M   'P 1'
#
loop_
_entity.id
_entity.type
_entity.pdbx_description
1 polymer ?
#
loop_
_entity_poly.entity_id
_entity_poly.type
_entity_poly.pdbx_seq_one_letter_code
_entity_poly.pdbx_strand_id
1 'polypeptide(L)' 'MEKEQNHLEAGYNYEKAWLLCNRNHPTIGYKLAYNFMKSKRYVDSIDVCQQILQRFPENQKIKKEILDKSSKKNK' A
#
# COMPACT_ATOMS: atom_id res chain seq x y z
N MET A 1 6.47 19.77 5.60
CA MET A 1 6.45 18.71 6.64
C MET A 1 5.04 18.30 7.07
N GLU A 2 3.95 18.89 6.55
CA GLU A 2 2.57 18.49 6.95
C GLU A 2 1.98 17.34 6.11
N LYS A 3 2.26 17.28 4.81
CA LYS A 3 1.72 16.22 3.93
C LYS A 3 2.26 14.82 4.26
N GLU A 4 3.50 14.74 4.75
CA GLU A 4 4.16 13.46 5.06
C GLU A 4 3.59 12.84 6.36
N GLN A 5 3.28 13.67 7.36
CA GLN A 5 2.60 13.23 8.59
C GLN A 5 1.19 12.69 8.30
N ASN A 6 0.44 13.37 7.42
CA ASN A 6 -0.90 12.90 7.05
C ASN A 6 -0.89 11.52 6.37
N HIS A 7 0.15 11.20 5.59
CA HIS A 7 0.28 9.87 4.97
C HIS A 7 0.66 8.78 5.98
N LEU A 8 1.47 9.10 6.99
CA LEU A 8 1.80 8.16 8.06
C LEU A 8 0.56 7.80 8.88
N GLU A 9 -0.19 8.82 9.31
CA GLU A 9 -1.40 8.64 10.11
C GLU A 9 -2.52 7.98 9.31
N ALA A 10 -2.68 8.35 8.04
CA ALA A 10 -3.60 7.67 7.13
C ALA A 10 -3.20 6.21 6.91
N GLY A 11 -1.90 5.92 6.74
CA GLY A 11 -1.37 4.56 6.62
C GLY A 11 -1.76 3.69 7.82
N TYR A 12 -1.64 4.21 9.04
CA TYR A 12 -2.02 3.51 10.25
C TYR A 12 -3.54 3.22 10.34
N ASN A 13 -4.37 4.20 9.96
CA ASN A 13 -5.82 4.01 9.89
C ASN A 13 -6.22 2.97 8.84
N TYR A 14 -5.60 3.01 7.65
CA TYR A 14 -5.84 2.02 6.60
C TYR A 14 -5.29 0.64 6.96
N GLU A 15 -4.22 0.54 7.76
CA GLU A 15 -3.67 -0.73 8.24
C GLU A 15 -4.66 -1.43 9.18
N LYS A 16 -5.24 -0.68 10.12
CA LYS A 16 -6.34 -1.19 10.97
C LYS A 16 -7.52 -1.66 10.14
N ALA A 17 -7.96 -0.85 9.17
CA ALA A 17 -9.04 -1.25 8.26
C ALA A 17 -8.68 -2.49 7.44
N TRP A 18 -7.43 -2.61 6.99
CA TRP A 18 -6.93 -3.75 6.24
C TRP A 18 -6.96 -5.04 7.07
N LEU A 19 -6.58 -4.96 8.34
CA LEU A 19 -6.69 -6.07 9.30
C LEU A 19 -8.15 -6.43 9.59
N LEU A 20 -9.01 -5.43 9.82
CA LEU A 20 -10.45 -5.63 10.07
C LEU A 20 -11.16 -6.27 8.87
N CYS A 21 -10.77 -5.93 7.65
CA CYS A 21 -11.29 -6.53 6.42
C CYS A 21 -10.59 -7.85 6.05
N ASN A 22 -9.86 -8.46 6.98
CA ASN A 22 -9.13 -9.72 6.82
C ASN A 22 -8.23 -9.74 5.57
N ARG A 23 -7.63 -8.60 5.24
CA ARG A 23 -6.74 -8.40 4.09
C ARG A 23 -7.35 -8.81 2.74
N ASN A 24 -8.67 -8.70 2.62
CA ASN A 24 -9.42 -9.18 1.46
C ASN A 24 -10.05 -8.05 0.63
N HIS A 25 -9.87 -6.79 1.02
CA HIS A 25 -10.51 -5.66 0.34
C HIS A 25 -9.54 -4.85 -0.55
N PRO A 26 -9.46 -5.10 -1.87
CA PRO A 26 -8.41 -4.55 -2.73
C PRO A 26 -8.33 -3.02 -2.72
N THR A 27 -9.46 -2.32 -2.58
CA THR A 27 -9.49 -0.85 -2.46
C THR A 27 -8.78 -0.34 -1.21
N ILE A 28 -8.95 -1.00 -0.06
CA ILE A 28 -8.31 -0.60 1.20
C ILE A 28 -6.81 -0.85 1.11
N GLY A 29 -6.40 -2.03 0.62
CA GLY A 29 -4.98 -2.33 0.46
C GLY A 29 -4.30 -1.45 -0.59
N TYR A 30 -5.00 -1.00 -1.65
CA TYR A 30 -4.47 0.00 -2.58
C TYR A 30 -4.17 1.33 -1.88
N LYS A 31 -5.12 1.84 -1.09
CA LYS A 31 -4.93 3.08 -0.33
C LYS A 31 -3.83 2.91 0.73
N LEU A 32 -3.76 1.77 1.38
CA LEU A 32 -2.72 1.43 2.36
C LEU A 32 -1.32 1.46 1.71
N ALA A 33 -1.12 0.70 0.65
CA ALA A 33 0.16 0.63 -0.06
C ALA A 33 0.59 2.00 -0.60
N TYR A 34 -0.36 2.80 -1.11
CA TYR A 34 -0.08 4.15 -1.58
C TYR A 34 0.42 5.07 -0.46
N ASN A 35 -0.22 5.01 0.72
CA ASN A 35 0.22 5.79 1.87
C ASN A 35 1.58 5.30 2.39
N PHE A 36 1.83 3.99 2.46
CA PHE A 36 3.15 3.45 2.79
C PHE A 36 4.24 3.93 1.83
N MET A 37 3.98 3.92 0.52
CA MET A 37 4.92 4.47 -0.46
C MET A 37 5.20 5.97 -0.23
N LYS A 38 4.17 6.77 0.09
CA LYS A 38 4.33 8.21 0.36
C LYS A 38 5.07 8.49 1.67
N SER A 39 4.92 7.61 2.66
CA SER A 39 5.64 7.65 3.93
C SER A 39 7.03 7.00 3.87
N LYS A 40 7.55 6.70 2.67
CA LYS A 40 8.86 6.06 2.43
C LYS A 40 8.98 4.64 3.03
N ARG A 41 7.86 4.03 3.41
CA ARG A 41 7.75 2.64 3.85
C ARG A 41 7.61 1.71 2.64
N TYR A 42 8.68 1.62 1.83
CA TYR A 42 8.62 0.92 0.56
C TYR A 42 8.46 -0.60 0.73
N VAL A 43 9.08 -1.20 1.75
CA VAL A 43 8.96 -2.63 2.04
C VAL A 43 7.51 -3.01 2.36
N ASP A 44 6.85 -2.27 3.25
CA ASP A 44 5.45 -2.51 3.62
C ASP A 44 4.50 -2.30 2.43
N SER A 45 4.77 -1.27 1.62
CA SER A 45 4.04 -1.02 0.38
C SER A 45 4.13 -2.19 -0.60
N ILE A 46 5.33 -2.74 -0.78
CA ILE A 46 5.59 -3.89 -1.66
C ILE A 46 4.84 -5.13 -1.17
N ASP A 47 4.90 -5.42 0.13
CA ASP A 47 4.23 -6.57 0.73
C ASP A 47 2.71 -6.52 0.53
N VAL A 48 2.08 -5.38 0.81
CA VAL A 48 0.63 -5.20 0.61
C VAL A 48 0.25 -5.35 -0.87
N CYS A 49 1.06 -4.81 -1.79
CA CYS A 49 0.84 -4.98 -3.23
C CYS A 49 0.91 -6.46 -3.64
N GLN A 50 1.87 -7.21 -3.12
CA GLN A 50 2.02 -8.64 -3.41
C GLN A 50 0.84 -9.44 -2.87
N GLN A 51 0.40 -9.18 -1.63
CA GLN A 51 -0.78 -9.82 -1.05
C GLN A 51 -2.04 -9.58 -1.91
N ILE A 52 -2.26 -8.34 -2.36
CA ILE A 52 -3.38 -8.03 -3.25
C ILE A 52 -3.24 -8.76 -4.57
N LEU A 53 -2.07 -8.74 -5.21
CA LEU A 53 -1.88 -9.36 -6.52
C LEU A 53 -1.99 -10.89 -6.49
N GLN A 54 -1.65 -11.52 -5.37
CA GLN A 54 -1.88 -12.96 -5.17
C GLN A 54 -3.37 -13.31 -5.18
N ARG A 55 -4.23 -12.43 -4.66
CA ARG A 55 -5.67 -12.68 -4.52
C ARG A 55 -6.53 -12.07 -5.64
N PHE A 56 -6.08 -10.93 -6.17
CA PHE A 56 -6.71 -10.13 -7.22
C PHE A 56 -5.66 -9.82 -8.31
N PRO A 57 -5.22 -10.84 -9.09
CA PRO A 57 -4.19 -10.68 -10.11
C PRO A 57 -4.60 -9.73 -11.25
N GLU A 58 -5.90 -9.55 -11.46
CA GLU A 58 -6.52 -8.59 -12.35
C GLU A 58 -6.23 -7.11 -11.98
N ASN A 59 -5.79 -6.85 -10.75
CA ASN A 59 -5.53 -5.50 -10.25
C ASN A 59 -4.15 -4.96 -10.68
N GLN A 60 -3.88 -4.96 -11.99
CA GLN A 60 -2.60 -4.54 -12.58
C GLN A 60 -2.21 -3.08 -12.29
N LYS A 61 -3.18 -2.24 -11.94
CA LYS A 61 -2.94 -0.84 -11.53
C LYS A 61 -2.02 -0.76 -10.32
N ILE A 62 -2.24 -1.57 -9.28
CA ILE A 62 -1.42 -1.52 -8.06
C ILE A 62 0.03 -1.89 -8.33
N LYS A 63 0.24 -2.84 -9.25
CA LYS A 63 1.57 -3.29 -9.68
C LYS A 63 2.36 -2.16 -10.33
N LYS A 64 1.78 -1.48 -11.33
CA LYS A 64 2.47 -0.40 -12.06
C LYS A 64 2.60 0.87 -11.23
N GLU A 65 1.54 1.24 -10.52
CA GLU A 65 1.48 2.54 -9.86
C GLU A 65 2.15 2.58 -8.50
N ILE A 66 2.24 1.44 -7.80
CA ILE A 66 2.76 1.37 -6.44
C ILE A 66 3.93 0.40 -6.33
N LEU A 67 3.76 -0.87 -6.72
CA LEU A 67 4.80 -1.89 -6.53
C LEU A 67 6.10 -1.53 -7.28
N ASP A 68 6.02 -1.20 -8.57
CA ASP A 68 7.17 -0.87 -9.40
C ASP A 68 7.90 0.40 -8.89
N LYS A 69 7.12 1.43 -8.52
CA LYS A 69 7.66 2.68 -7.96
C LYS A 69 8.29 2.47 -6.58
N SER A 70 7.66 1.70 -5.71
CA SER A 70 8.18 1.37 -4.37
C SER A 70 9.46 0.54 -4.48
N SER A 71 9.48 -0.46 -5.37
CA SER A 71 10.65 -1.30 -5.60
C SER A 71 11.84 -0.50 -6.14
N LYS A 72 11.60 0.46 -7.05
CA LYS A 72 12.63 1.37 -7.56
C LYS A 72 13.19 2.30 -6.49
N LYS A 73 12.36 2.76 -5.55
CA LYS A 73 12.76 3.67 -4.47
C LYS A 73 13.39 2.96 -3.26
N ASN A 74 13.21 1.65 -3.14
CA ASN A 74 13.83 0.81 -2.11
C ASN A 74 15.27 0.37 -2.46
N LYS A 75 15.81 0.83 -3.59
CA LYS A 75 17.15 0.51 -4.09
C LYS A 75 18.08 1.70 -3.86
#